data_AF-A0A1I1PX19-F1
#
_entry.id   AF-A0A1I1PX19-F1
#
_cell.length_a   1.000
_cell.length_b   1.000
_cell.length_c   1.000
_cell.angle_alpha   90.00
_cell.angle_beta   90.00
_cell.angle_gamma   90.00
#
_symmetry.space_group_name_H-M   'P 1'
#
loop_
_entity.id
_entity.type
_entity.pdbx_description
1 polymer ?
#
loop_
_entity_poly.entity_id
_entity_poly.type
_entity_poly.pdbx_seq_one_letter_code
_entity_poly.pdbx_strand_id
1 'polypeptide(L)' 'MIISAAVAGMGVALLPSYLIEEELERGSLVALSDRAMPTEFSYYIMQPESKRTSNATVLFRNWLLRQVSHVPSDAAT' A
#
# COMPACT_ATOMS: atom_id res chain seq x y z
N MET A 1 -13.19 -3.09 9.66
CA MET A 1 -14.65 -3.23 9.46
C MET A 1 -15.02 -3.47 7.99
N ILE A 2 -14.47 -2.75 7.01
CA ILE A 2 -14.81 -2.97 5.58
C ILE A 2 -14.28 -4.32 5.07
N ILE A 3 -13.03 -4.68 5.38
CA ILE A 3 -12.43 -5.97 4.99
C ILE A 3 -13.27 -7.14 5.50
N SER A 4 -13.57 -7.16 6.80
CA SER A 4 -14.41 -8.19 7.43
C SER A 4 -15.81 -8.29 6.82
N ALA A 5 -16.38 -7.17 6.35
CA ALA A 5 -17.70 -7.18 5.69
C ALA A 5 -17.64 -7.85 4.31
N ALA A 6 -16.59 -7.56 3.53
CA ALA A 6 -16.34 -8.22 2.25
C ALA A 6 -16.09 -9.72 2.43
N VAL A 7 -15.27 -10.10 3.42
CA VAL A 7 -15.00 -11.52 3.75
C VAL A 7 -16.28 -12.24 4.17
N ALA A 8 -17.19 -11.58 4.89
CA ALA A 8 -18.48 -12.13 5.28
C ALA A 8 -19.50 -12.22 4.13
N GLY A 9 -19.13 -11.85 2.90
CA GLY A 9 -20.02 -11.89 1.73
C GLY A 9 -21.09 -10.81 1.71
N MET A 10 -20.92 -9.71 2.46
CA MET A 10 -21.90 -8.62 2.51
C MET A 10 -21.83 -7.67 1.30
N GLY A 11 -20.96 -7.94 0.32
CA GLY A 11 -20.85 -7.17 -0.91
C GLY A 11 -19.41 -7.10 -1.44
N VAL A 12 -19.13 -6.04 -2.20
CA VAL A 12 -17.82 -5.75 -2.78
C VAL A 12 -17.21 -4.52 -2.14
N ALA A 13 -15.89 -4.45 -2.03
CA ALA A 13 -15.19 -3.32 -1.44
C ALA A 13 -13.97 -2.91 -2.26
N LEU A 14 -13.72 -1.60 -2.35
CA LEU A 14 -12.46 -1.06 -2.83
C LEU A 14 -11.48 -1.00 -1.66
N LEU A 15 -10.41 -1.78 -1.75
CA LEU A 15 -9.46 -2.00 -0.65
C LEU A 15 -8.02 -1.89 -1.15
N PRO A 16 -7.10 -1.33 -0.34
CA PRO A 16 -5.68 -1.40 -0.65
C PRO A 16 -5.19 -2.85 -0.57
N SER A 17 -4.51 -3.33 -1.61
CA SER A 17 -4.03 -4.72 -1.71
C SER A 17 -3.11 -5.13 -0.56
N TYR A 18 -2.24 -4.22 -0.10
CA TYR A 18 -1.30 -4.46 1.00
C TYR A 18 -1.98 -4.68 2.37
N LEU A 19 -3.29 -4.45 2.49
CA LEU A 19 -4.05 -4.75 3.71
C LEU A 19 -4.79 -6.08 3.66
N ILE A 20 -4.81 -6.76 2.51
CA ILE A 20 -5.60 -7.96 2.27
C ILE A 20 -4.81 -9.11 1.64
N GLU A 21 -3.48 -9.07 1.74
CA GLU A 21 -2.60 -10.08 1.10
C GLU A 21 -2.94 -11.49 1.58
N GLU A 22 -3.16 -11.66 2.89
CA GLU A 22 -3.53 -12.95 3.48
C GLU A 22 -4.89 -13.46 2.98
N GLU A 23 -5.89 -12.58 2.87
CA GLU A 23 -7.21 -12.94 2.37
C GLU A 23 -7.18 -13.34 0.89
N LEU A 24 -6.34 -12.68 0.09
CA LEU A 24 -6.11 -13.04 -1.31
C LEU A 24 -5.39 -14.39 -1.43
N GLU A 25 -4.34 -14.61 -0.62
CA GLU A 25 -3.59 -15.88 -0.59
C GLU A 25 -4.45 -17.07 -0.16
N ARG A 26 -5.31 -16.86 0.86
CA ARG A 26 -6.25 -17.88 1.35
C ARG A 26 -7.48 -18.06 0.47
N GLY A 27 -7.72 -17.14 -0.47
CA GLY A 27 -8.91 -17.11 -1.33
C GLY A 27 -10.21 -16.74 -0.60
N SER A 28 -10.13 -16.17 0.60
CA SER A 28 -11.31 -15.62 1.30
C SER A 28 -11.76 -14.30 0.70
N LEU A 29 -10.89 -13.60 -0.03
CA LEU A 29 -11.22 -12.55 -0.97
C LEU A 29 -10.65 -12.88 -2.34
N VAL A 30 -11.29 -12.36 -3.39
CA VAL A 30 -10.81 -12.46 -4.77
C VAL A 30 -10.88 -11.08 -5.42
N ALA A 31 -9.87 -10.74 -6.23
CA ALA A 31 -9.88 -9.52 -7.02
C ALA A 31 -10.92 -9.64 -8.14
N LEU A 32 -11.84 -8.67 -8.21
CA LEU A 32 -12.85 -8.61 -9.29
C LEU A 32 -12.30 -7.95 -10.57
N SER A 33 -11.17 -7.25 -10.47
CA SER A 33 -10.51 -6.58 -11.59
C SER A 33 -9.04 -6.35 -11.26
N ASP A 34 -8.18 -6.41 -12.28
CA ASP A 34 -6.75 -6.09 -12.17
C ASP A 34 -6.46 -4.58 -12.24
N ARG A 35 -7.51 -3.75 -12.39
CA ARG A 35 -7.36 -2.30 -12.46
C ARG A 35 -7.15 -1.71 -11.08
N ALA A 36 -5.93 -1.22 -10.84
CA ALA A 36 -5.67 -0.35 -9.70
C ALA A 36 -6.38 1.00 -9.90
N MET A 37 -7.13 1.44 -8.88
CA MET A 37 -7.71 2.79 -8.87
C MET A 37 -6.75 3.73 -8.15
N PRO A 38 -6.15 4.72 -8.85
CA PRO A 38 -5.30 5.69 -8.20
C PRO A 38 -6.14 6.52 -7.22
N THR A 39 -5.57 6.78 -6.05
CA THR A 39 -6.17 7.67 -5.05
C THR A 39 -5.37 8.95 -4.96
N GLU A 40 -6.00 10.06 -4.58
CA GLU A 40 -5.30 11.33 -4.29
C GLU A 40 -4.41 11.25 -3.03
N PHE A 41 -4.52 10.15 -2.26
CA PHE A 41 -3.79 9.94 -1.02
C PHE A 41 -2.50 9.15 -1.24
N SER A 42 -1.49 9.45 -0.44
CA SER A 42 -0.19 8.78 -0.45
C SER A 42 0.40 8.76 0.95
N TYR A 43 1.32 7.84 1.21
CA TYR A 43 2.08 7.79 2.46
C TYR A 43 3.34 8.64 2.37
N TYR A 44 3.59 9.46 3.39
CA TYR A 44 4.72 10.40 3.41
C TYR A 44 5.65 10.14 4.59
N ILE A 45 6.96 10.30 4.36
CA ILE A 45 7.98 10.30 5.41
C ILE A 45 8.21 11.75 5.84
N MET A 46 7.88 12.07 7.10
CA MET A 46 8.12 13.39 7.68
C MET A 46 9.33 13.37 8.63
N GLN A 47 10.13 14.44 8.58
CA GLN A 47 11.28 14.62 9.48
C GLN A 47 11.45 16.10 9.83
N PRO A 48 11.93 16.44 11.05
CA PRO A 48 12.26 17.82 11.39
C PRO A 48 13.38 18.35 10.49
N GLU A 49 13.29 19.63 10.08
CA GLU A 49 14.28 20.25 9.21
C GLU A 49 15.69 20.20 9.82
N SER A 50 15.80 20.37 11.14
CA SER A 50 17.06 20.27 11.89
C SER A 50 17.77 18.91 11.77
N LYS A 51 17.04 17.84 11.40
CA LYS A 51 17.58 16.49 11.23
C LYS A 51 17.78 16.10 9.76
N ARG A 52 17.56 17.01 8.81
CA ARG A 52 17.60 16.71 7.37
C ARG A 52 18.95 16.19 6.87
N THR A 53 20.04 16.62 7.50
CA THR A 53 21.42 16.24 7.17
C THR A 53 21.99 15.16 8.08
N SER A 54 21.22 14.67 9.07
CA SER A 54 21.67 13.59 9.94
C SER A 54 21.88 12.32 9.12
N ASN A 55 23.09 11.76 9.18
CA ASN A 55 23.45 10.55 8.45
C ASN A 55 22.49 9.38 8.78
N ALA A 56 22.14 9.21 10.05
CA ALA A 56 21.21 8.16 10.48
C ALA A 56 19.81 8.33 9.86
N THR A 57 19.31 9.58 9.79
CA THR A 57 18.02 9.90 9.19
C THR A 57 18.00 9.62 7.69
N VAL A 58 19.07 10.01 6.98
CA VAL A 58 19.21 9.75 5.54
C VAL A 58 19.28 8.24 5.26
N LEU A 59 20.09 7.51 6.02
CA LEU A 59 20.23 6.06 5.85
C LEU A 59 18.89 5.34 6.08
N PHE A 60 18.18 5.68 7.15
CA PHE A 60 16.88 5.06 7.45
C PHE A 60 15.82 5.40 6.41
N ARG A 61 15.71 6.68 6.01
CA ARG A 61 14.79 7.10 4.93
C ARG A 61 15.05 6.34 3.64
N ASN A 62 16.31 6.24 3.22
CA ASN A 62 16.68 5.55 1.99
C ASN A 62 16.42 4.04 2.07
N TRP A 63 16.68 3.43 3.24
CA TRP A 63 16.34 2.03 3.46
C TRP A 63 14.83 1.79 3.40
N LEU A 64 14.03 2.64 4.06
CA LEU A 64 12.57 2.51 4.08
C LEU A 64 11.97 2.65 2.69
N LEU A 65 12.42 3.63 1.90
CA LEU A 65 11.99 3.80 0.51
C LEU A 65 12.32 2.57 -0.34
N ARG A 66 13.43 1.86 -0.07
CA ARG A 66 13.76 0.59 -0.73
C ARG A 66 12.84 -0.57 -0.31
N GLN A 67 12.25 -0.54 0.89
CA GLN A 67 11.32 -1.58 1.32
C GLN A 67 9.97 -1.48 0.62
N VAL A 68 9.58 -0.28 0.20
CA VAL A 68 8.24 0.01 -0.35
C VAL A 68 8.24 0.41 -1.82
N SER A 69 9.40 0.44 -2.48
CA SER A 69 9.50 0.65 -3.93
C SER A 69 9.09 -0.64 -4.66
N HIS A 70 7.79 -0.92 -4.61
CA HIS A 70 7.17 -1.82 -5.56
C HIS A 70 6.83 -0.98 -6.79
N VAL A 71 7.54 -1.22 -7.91
CA VAL A 71 7.18 -0.61 -9.21
C VAL A 71 5.90 -1.30 -9.67
N PRO A 72 4.74 -0.63 -9.73
CA PRO A 72 3.56 -1.22 -10.34
C PRO A 72 3.83 -1.34 -11.84
N SER A 73 3.64 -2.54 -12.40
CA SER A 73 3.99 -2.88 -13.79
C SER A 73 3.13 -2.21 -14.87
N ASP A 74 2.16 -1.35 -14.55
CA ASP A 74 1.14 -0.96 -15.55
C ASP A 74 0.59 0.48 -15.40
N ALA A 75 1.49 1.45 -15.22
CA ALA A 75 1.15 2.89 -15.34
C ALA A 75 1.61 3.49 -16.68
N ALA A 76 1.65 2.69 -17.75
CA ALA A 76 1.93 3.14 -19.10
C ALA A 76 0.78 2.73 -20.04
N THR A 77 -0.30 3.50 -20.04
CA THR A 77 -1.15 3.73 -21.22
C THR A 77 -1.77 5.11 -21.11
#